data_AF-A0A7Y4U514-F1
#
_entry.id   AF-A0A7Y4U514-F1
#
_cell.length_a   1.000
_cell.length_b   1.000
_cell.length_c   1.000
_cell.angle_alpha   90.00
_cell.angle_beta   90.00
_cell.angle_gamma   90.00
#
_symmetry.space_group_name_H-M   'P 1'
#
loop_
_entity.id
_entity.type
_entity.pdbx_description
1 polymer ?
#
loop_
_entity_poly.entity_id
_entity_poly.type
_entity_poly.pdbx_seq_one_letter_code
_entity_poly.pdbx_strand_id
1 'polypeptide(L)'
;MIPPIVRMFLAALSIALLPTFPASAQPSPGLTTEPSAATTTPQVEKFTHGLLWKIEAPGASASADATPDYLFGTMHSDDPRITTVPEEVQHALAASDSFCMEMVPDATAMMAMSKSMVLTDGKTLQSIIGKPLFEQLTPLMTKRGIPTETVALFKPWAVFLT
;
A
#
# COMPACT_ATOMS: atom_id res chain seq x y z
N MET A 1 30.01 -37.98 -31.01
CA MET A 1 29.51 -39.33 -30.66
C MET A 1 30.60 -40.03 -29.85
N ILE A 2 30.21 -40.70 -28.77
CA ILE A 2 30.96 -41.35 -27.66
C ILE A 2 31.15 -40.48 -26.38
N PRO A 3 30.64 -40.90 -25.18
CA PRO A 3 30.47 -40.11 -23.95
C PRO A 3 31.38 -40.64 -22.79
N PRO A 4 31.01 -40.59 -21.49
CA PRO A 4 31.05 -39.47 -20.55
C PRO A 4 32.01 -39.71 -19.36
N ILE A 5 32.40 -38.66 -18.63
CA ILE A 5 32.97 -38.78 -17.26
C ILE A 5 31.98 -38.17 -16.27
N VAL A 6 31.39 -39.04 -15.47
CA VAL A 6 30.59 -38.72 -14.28
C VAL A 6 31.51 -38.06 -13.25
N ARG A 7 31.23 -36.81 -12.87
CA ARG A 7 31.78 -36.21 -11.66
C ARG A 7 30.65 -35.94 -10.67
N MET A 8 30.56 -36.88 -9.74
CA MET A 8 29.85 -36.79 -8.47
C MET A 8 30.42 -35.61 -7.68
N PHE A 9 29.63 -34.56 -7.44
CA PHE A 9 29.95 -33.55 -6.43
C PHE A 9 28.95 -33.69 -5.29
N LEU A 10 29.50 -33.97 -4.11
CA LEU A 10 28.80 -34.08 -2.85
C LEU A 10 28.10 -32.75 -2.51
N ALA A 11 26.82 -32.86 -2.13
CA ALA A 11 26.11 -31.80 -1.42
C ALA A 11 26.67 -31.70 0.02
N ALA A 12 27.24 -30.57 0.37
CA ALA A 12 27.54 -30.21 1.76
C ALA A 12 26.41 -29.32 2.28
N LEU A 13 25.51 -29.91 3.08
CA LEU A 13 24.47 -29.21 3.82
C LEU A 13 25.13 -28.47 5.00
N SER A 14 25.34 -27.16 4.86
CA SER A 14 25.76 -26.31 5.99
C SER A 14 24.52 -25.70 6.63
N ILE A 15 24.14 -26.22 7.80
CA ILE A 15 23.11 -25.60 8.66
C ILE A 15 23.81 -24.47 9.43
N ALA A 16 23.61 -23.23 9.00
CA ALA A 16 24.02 -22.06 9.76
C ALA A 16 22.97 -21.77 10.85
N LEU A 17 23.39 -21.90 12.11
CA LEU A 17 22.59 -21.52 13.27
C LEU A 17 22.60 -19.99 13.39
N LEU A 18 21.51 -19.32 13.00
CA LEU A 18 21.36 -17.88 13.16
C LEU A 18 21.05 -17.52 14.63
N PRO A 19 21.78 -16.59 15.27
CA PRO A 19 21.39 -16.07 16.56
C PRO A 19 20.18 -15.13 16.40
N THR A 20 19.14 -15.38 17.18
CA THR A 20 18.00 -14.47 17.36
C THR A 20 18.46 -13.23 18.12
N PHE A 21 18.54 -12.08 17.45
CA PHE A 21 18.68 -10.79 18.12
C PHE A 21 17.29 -10.18 18.34
N PRO A 22 16.94 -9.77 19.57
CA PRO A 22 15.72 -9.00 19.81
C PRO A 22 15.89 -7.60 19.21
N ALA A 23 15.00 -7.22 18.29
CA ALA A 23 14.91 -5.86 17.80
C ALA A 23 14.36 -4.97 18.93
N SER A 24 15.18 -4.04 19.41
CA SER A 24 14.78 -2.97 20.33
C SER A 24 14.73 -1.67 19.54
N ALA A 25 13.53 -1.11 19.36
CA ALA A 25 13.38 0.26 18.89
C ALA A 25 13.42 1.18 20.11
N GLN A 26 14.45 2.03 20.22
CA GLN A 26 14.50 3.06 21.26
C GLN A 26 14.18 4.44 20.67
N PRO A 27 13.20 5.18 21.23
CA PRO A 27 13.02 6.59 20.93
C PRO A 27 14.17 7.42 21.55
N SER A 28 14.51 8.55 20.90
CA SER A 28 15.56 9.46 21.35
C SER A 28 15.31 10.01 22.77
N PRO A 29 16.36 10.19 23.60
CA PRO A 29 16.19 10.56 25.01
C PRO A 29 15.87 12.05 25.16
N GLY A 30 14.68 12.34 25.68
CA GLY A 30 14.29 13.67 26.13
C GLY A 30 12.92 13.65 26.78
N LEU A 31 12.90 13.99 28.08
CA LEU A 31 11.73 14.28 28.94
C LEU A 31 11.07 13.07 29.62
N THR A 32 11.61 12.73 30.79
CA THR A 32 10.95 11.99 31.86
C THR A 32 9.84 12.83 32.50
N THR A 33 8.63 12.27 32.64
CA THR A 33 7.77 12.40 33.85
C THR A 33 6.72 11.28 33.87
N GLU A 34 6.67 10.55 35.00
CA GLU A 34 5.64 9.58 35.40
C GLU A 34 4.27 10.24 35.70
N PRO A 35 3.17 9.47 35.84
CA PRO A 35 1.85 9.81 35.29
C PRO A 35 0.91 10.52 36.28
N SER A 36 0.09 11.44 35.77
CA SER A 36 -1.09 11.93 36.48
C SER A 36 -2.30 11.85 35.56
N ALA A 37 -3.31 11.11 36.03
CA ALA A 37 -4.50 10.76 35.29
C ALA A 37 -5.32 12.01 34.91
N ALA A 38 -5.47 12.24 33.61
CA ALA A 38 -6.52 13.06 33.05
C ALA A 38 -7.04 12.37 31.79
N THR A 39 -8.33 12.02 31.81
CA THR A 39 -9.08 11.46 30.69
C THR A 39 -8.94 12.37 29.47
N THR A 40 -8.01 12.02 28.59
CA THR A 40 -7.81 12.70 27.31
C THR A 40 -8.37 11.77 26.25
N THR A 41 -9.49 12.15 25.65
CA THR A 41 -9.90 11.62 24.35
C THR A 41 -8.67 11.70 23.46
N PRO A 42 -8.17 10.60 22.84
CA PRO A 42 -6.97 10.66 22.04
C PRO A 42 -7.23 11.67 20.92
N GLN A 43 -6.60 12.84 21.03
CA GLN A 43 -6.36 13.73 19.92
C GLN A 43 -5.60 12.88 18.93
N VAL A 44 -6.25 12.50 17.83
CA VAL A 44 -5.56 11.89 16.70
C VAL A 44 -4.59 12.96 16.23
N GLU A 45 -3.34 12.90 16.68
CA GLU A 45 -2.26 13.60 16.01
C GLU A 45 -2.29 13.09 14.58
N LYS A 46 -2.87 13.91 13.72
CA LYS A 46 -2.99 13.66 12.29
C LYS A 46 -1.58 13.34 11.82
N PHE A 47 -1.38 12.19 11.17
CA PHE A 47 -0.13 11.83 10.50
C PHE A 47 0.21 12.92 9.49
N THR A 48 0.88 13.98 9.96
CA THR A 48 1.13 15.23 9.23
C THR A 48 2.47 15.19 8.52
N HIS A 49 3.28 14.17 8.81
CA HIS A 49 4.64 13.99 8.33
C HIS A 49 4.90 12.51 8.04
N GLY A 50 5.71 12.24 7.01
CA GLY A 50 6.20 10.91 6.67
C GLY A 50 5.41 10.19 5.58
N LEU A 51 5.58 10.61 4.32
CA LEU A 51 5.21 9.76 3.18
C LEU A 51 6.36 8.84 2.76
N LEU A 52 7.61 9.13 3.13
CA LEU A 52 8.77 8.31 2.81
C LEU A 52 9.43 7.82 4.09
N TRP A 53 9.52 6.51 4.24
CA TRP A 53 10.10 5.83 5.39
C TRP A 53 11.37 5.13 4.97
N LYS A 54 12.46 5.38 5.68
CA LYS A 54 13.72 4.65 5.53
C LYS A 54 13.72 3.47 6.50
N ILE A 55 14.08 2.29 6.00
CA ILE A 55 14.11 1.03 6.75
C ILE A 55 15.56 0.53 6.74
N GLU A 56 16.12 0.36 7.93
CA GLU A 56 17.49 -0.12 8.12
C GLU A 56 17.50 -1.25 9.14
N ALA A 57 18.22 -2.33 8.83
CA ALA A 57 18.48 -3.36 9.83
C ALA A 57 19.43 -2.83 10.92
N PRO A 58 19.28 -3.26 12.18
CA PRO A 58 20.19 -2.89 13.26
C PRO A 58 21.65 -3.21 12.89
N GLY A 59 22.53 -2.21 12.96
CA GLY A 59 23.95 -2.36 12.60
C GLY A 59 24.27 -2.27 11.10
N ALA A 60 23.27 -2.16 10.22
CA ALA A 60 23.49 -2.01 8.77
C ALA A 60 24.22 -0.70 8.46
N SER A 61 23.86 0.40 9.11
CA SER A 61 24.53 1.72 8.95
C SER A 61 26.04 1.72 9.30
N ALA A 62 26.59 0.63 9.86
CA ALA A 62 28.02 0.49 10.16
C ALA A 62 28.82 -0.21 9.04
N SER A 63 28.15 -0.79 8.03
CA SER A 63 28.81 -1.38 6.86
C SER A 63 28.85 -0.36 5.72
N ALA A 64 30.00 -0.25 5.05
CA ALA A 64 30.15 0.62 3.88
C ALA A 64 29.25 0.20 2.69
N ASP A 65 28.77 -1.05 2.69
CA ASP A 65 27.97 -1.64 1.61
C ASP A 65 26.46 -1.75 1.96
N ALA A 66 26.00 -1.17 3.06
CA ALA A 66 24.60 -1.25 3.44
C ALA A 66 23.72 -0.25 2.67
N THR A 67 22.84 -0.78 1.82
CA THR A 67 21.78 -0.01 1.17
C THR A 67 20.49 -0.08 2.00
N PRO A 68 19.89 1.06 2.38
CA PRO A 68 18.63 1.08 3.09
C PRO A 68 17.46 0.74 2.17
N ASP A 69 16.41 0.14 2.74
CA ASP A 69 15.12 -0.04 2.07
C ASP A 69 14.24 1.20 2.29
N TYR A 70 13.29 1.44 1.39
CA TYR A 70 12.35 2.56 1.51
C TYR A 70 10.90 2.14 1.31
N LEU A 71 10.00 2.70 2.11
CA LEU A 71 8.55 2.58 1.94
C LEU A 71 7.95 3.97 1.70
N PHE A 72 7.33 4.16 0.54
CA PHE A 72 6.64 5.40 0.19
C PHE A 72 5.11 5.21 0.27
N GLY A 73 4.44 5.85 1.24
CA GLY A 73 3.01 5.78 1.51
C GLY A 73 2.61 6.30 2.91
N THR A 74 1.32 6.29 3.29
CA THR A 74 0.13 6.04 2.46
C THR A 74 -0.30 7.34 1.76
N MET A 75 -0.78 7.21 0.53
CA MET A 75 -1.18 8.35 -0.32
C MET A 75 -2.56 8.10 -0.94
N HIS A 76 -3.31 9.15 -1.23
CA HIS A 76 -4.58 9.05 -1.93
C HIS A 76 -4.35 9.10 -3.45
N SER A 77 -4.84 8.10 -4.18
CA SER A 77 -4.66 7.99 -5.65
C SER A 77 -5.21 9.19 -6.41
N ASP A 78 -6.26 9.81 -5.89
CA ASP A 78 -6.99 10.90 -6.56
C ASP A 78 -6.44 12.28 -6.19
N ASP A 79 -5.41 12.35 -5.33
CA ASP A 79 -4.77 13.60 -4.97
C ASP A 79 -3.85 14.07 -6.11
N PRO A 80 -4.03 15.28 -6.67
CA PRO A 80 -3.24 15.74 -7.81
C PRO A 80 -1.73 15.80 -7.52
N ARG A 81 -1.34 15.91 -6.23
CA ARG A 81 0.07 15.91 -5.80
C ARG A 81 0.78 14.61 -6.11
N ILE A 82 0.07 13.50 -6.31
CA ILE A 82 0.68 12.19 -6.62
C ILE A 82 1.51 12.22 -7.90
N THR A 83 1.16 13.09 -8.84
CA THR A 83 1.88 13.27 -10.10
C THR A 83 3.16 14.09 -9.97
N THR A 84 3.34 14.78 -8.83
CA THR A 84 4.52 15.58 -8.52
C THR A 84 5.31 14.88 -7.42
N VAL A 85 6.14 13.92 -7.82
CA VAL A 85 6.94 13.12 -6.88
C VAL A 85 8.01 13.99 -6.22
N PRO A 86 8.08 14.06 -4.87
CA PRO A 86 9.12 14.81 -4.17
C PRO A 86 10.55 14.36 -4.53
N GLU A 87 11.52 15.28 -4.47
CA GLU A 87 12.91 15.03 -4.86
C GLU A 87 13.54 13.90 -4.04
N GLU A 88 13.25 13.83 -2.72
CA GLU A 88 13.79 12.79 -1.85
C GLU A 88 13.28 11.39 -2.25
N VAL A 89 12.03 11.30 -2.71
CA VAL A 89 11.43 10.06 -3.20
C VAL A 89 12.04 9.67 -4.54
N GLN A 90 12.26 10.64 -5.43
CA GLN A 90 12.94 10.39 -6.71
C GLN A 90 14.37 9.86 -6.48
N HIS A 91 15.11 10.44 -5.54
CA HIS A 91 16.45 9.98 -5.18
C HIS A 91 16.44 8.57 -4.59
N ALA A 92 15.55 8.29 -3.63
CA ALA A 92 15.42 6.96 -3.05
C ALA A 92 15.05 5.91 -4.11
N LEU A 93 14.11 6.22 -5.00
CA LEU A 93 13.69 5.34 -6.08
C LEU A 93 14.82 5.09 -7.09
N ALA A 94 15.56 6.13 -7.49
CA ALA A 94 16.67 6.01 -8.44
C ALA A 94 17.87 5.23 -7.87
N ALA A 95 18.07 5.27 -6.55
CA ALA A 95 19.12 4.54 -5.85
C ALA A 95 18.72 3.09 -5.49
N SER A 96 17.46 2.71 -5.67
CA SER A 96 16.97 1.38 -5.30
C SER A 96 17.24 0.35 -6.41
N ASP A 97 17.77 -0.81 -6.03
CA ASP A 97 18.01 -1.94 -6.97
C ASP A 97 16.71 -2.60 -7.46
N SER A 98 15.62 -2.45 -6.69
CA SER A 98 14.33 -3.03 -7.02
C SER A 98 13.18 -2.15 -6.56
N PHE A 99 12.04 -2.28 -7.23
CA PHE A 99 10.82 -1.55 -6.92
C PHE A 99 9.64 -2.52 -6.83
N CYS A 100 8.87 -2.42 -5.74
CA CYS A 100 7.69 -3.23 -5.49
C CYS A 100 6.51 -2.30 -5.20
N MET A 101 5.39 -2.55 -5.90
CA MET A 101 4.12 -1.86 -5.66
C MET A 101 3.15 -2.81 -4.95
N GLU A 102 2.30 -2.25 -4.08
CA GLU A 102 1.19 -3.00 -3.48
C GLU A 102 0.25 -3.58 -4.54
N MET A 103 0.01 -2.82 -5.60
CA MET A 103 -0.77 -3.24 -6.76
C MET A 103 -0.19 -2.64 -8.03
N VAL A 104 -0.08 -3.46 -9.07
CA VAL A 104 0.22 -2.99 -10.43
C VAL A 104 -1.12 -2.75 -11.14
N PRO A 105 -1.46 -1.51 -11.52
CA PRO A 105 -2.74 -1.20 -12.18
C PRO A 105 -2.71 -1.55 -13.67
N ASP A 106 -2.41 -2.82 -13.97
CA ASP A 106 -2.41 -3.33 -15.34
C ASP A 106 -3.83 -3.63 -15.86
N ALA A 107 -3.95 -3.99 -17.13
CA ALA A 107 -5.23 -4.28 -17.75
C ALA A 107 -5.99 -5.44 -17.06
N THR A 108 -5.28 -6.42 -16.51
CA THR A 108 -5.88 -7.56 -15.81
C THR A 108 -6.48 -7.11 -14.48
N ALA A 109 -5.74 -6.33 -13.69
CA ALA A 109 -6.20 -5.73 -12.45
C ALA A 109 -7.40 -4.80 -12.69
N MET A 110 -7.34 -3.96 -13.72
CA MET A 110 -8.45 -3.08 -14.09
C MET A 110 -9.71 -3.85 -14.46
N MET A 111 -9.58 -4.93 -15.26
CA MET A 111 -10.72 -5.77 -15.61
C MET A 111 -11.32 -6.49 -14.39
N ALA A 112 -10.47 -6.99 -13.48
CA ALA A 112 -10.92 -7.61 -12.24
C ALA A 112 -11.65 -6.62 -11.33
N MET A 113 -11.14 -5.38 -11.25
CA MET A 113 -11.79 -4.29 -10.51
C MET A 113 -13.15 -3.93 -11.12
N SER A 114 -13.24 -3.73 -12.43
CA SER A 114 -14.51 -3.42 -13.11
C SER A 114 -15.55 -4.52 -12.92
N LYS A 115 -15.16 -5.80 -13.00
CA LYS A 115 -16.06 -6.93 -12.70
C LYS A 115 -16.54 -6.89 -11.25
N SER A 116 -15.66 -6.52 -10.33
CA SER A 116 -15.97 -6.45 -8.90
C SER A 116 -16.92 -5.31 -8.54
N MET A 117 -16.97 -4.24 -9.36
CA MET A 117 -17.87 -3.09 -9.16
C MET A 117 -19.36 -3.44 -9.28
N VAL A 118 -19.71 -4.51 -9.99
CA VAL A 118 -21.10 -4.86 -10.32
C VAL A 118 -21.75 -5.74 -9.24
N LEU A 119 -23.02 -5.48 -8.93
CA LEU A 119 -23.89 -6.31 -8.09
C LEU A 119 -24.32 -7.56 -8.87
N THR A 120 -24.17 -8.73 -8.25
CA THR A 120 -24.48 -10.03 -8.87
C THR A 120 -25.54 -10.83 -8.11
N ASP A 121 -26.09 -10.29 -7.03
CA ASP A 121 -27.06 -10.93 -6.15
C ASP A 121 -28.52 -10.56 -6.48
N GLY A 122 -28.75 -9.95 -7.66
CA GLY A 122 -30.06 -9.50 -8.11
C GLY A 122 -30.56 -8.21 -7.45
N LYS A 123 -29.79 -7.63 -6.52
CA LYS A 123 -30.10 -6.30 -5.95
C LYS A 123 -29.69 -5.20 -6.90
N THR A 124 -30.28 -4.02 -6.67
CA THR A 124 -29.89 -2.78 -7.34
C THR A 124 -29.29 -1.82 -6.33
N LEU A 125 -28.47 -0.88 -6.79
CA LEU A 125 -27.92 0.16 -5.94
C LEU A 125 -29.03 0.92 -5.21
N GLN A 126 -30.12 1.25 -5.90
CA GLN A 126 -31.29 1.92 -5.32
C GLN A 126 -31.89 1.14 -4.14
N SER A 127 -31.94 -0.21 -4.21
CA SER A 127 -32.43 -1.03 -3.11
C SER A 127 -31.51 -1.02 -1.88
N ILE A 128 -30.22 -0.73 -2.08
CA ILE A 128 -29.20 -0.69 -1.01
C ILE A 128 -29.13 0.69 -0.37
N ILE A 129 -29.10 1.77 -1.17
CA ILE A 129 -28.88 3.14 -0.69
C ILE A 129 -30.19 3.93 -0.50
N GLY A 130 -31.31 3.39 -0.98
CA GLY A 130 -32.62 4.02 -0.97
C GLY A 130 -32.86 4.96 -2.16
N LYS A 131 -34.15 5.12 -2.50
CA LYS A 131 -34.62 5.98 -3.60
C LYS A 131 -34.16 7.44 -3.48
N PRO A 132 -34.24 8.13 -2.32
CA PRO A 132 -33.89 9.55 -2.24
C PRO A 132 -32.42 9.83 -2.57
N LEU A 133 -31.51 8.94 -2.18
CA LEU A 133 -30.08 9.10 -2.46
C LEU A 133 -29.76 8.69 -3.91
N PHE A 134 -30.41 7.65 -4.42
CA PHE A 134 -30.24 7.23 -5.81
C PHE A 134 -30.68 8.31 -6.82
N GLU A 135 -31.78 9.01 -6.54
CA GLU A 135 -32.27 10.13 -7.36
C GLU A 135 -31.31 11.33 -7.36
N GLN A 136 -30.58 11.56 -6.25
CA GLN A 136 -29.54 12.59 -6.18
C GLN A 136 -28.25 12.19 -6.89
N LEU A 137 -27.91 10.90 -6.84
CA LEU A 137 -26.67 10.35 -7.37
C LEU A 137 -26.67 10.25 -8.90
N THR A 138 -27.74 9.73 -9.50
CA THR A 138 -27.78 9.41 -10.94
C THR A 138 -27.52 10.60 -11.88
N PRO A 139 -27.95 11.85 -11.59
CA PRO A 139 -27.58 13.00 -12.40
C PRO A 139 -26.08 13.33 -12.33
N LEU A 140 -25.43 13.12 -11.18
CA LEU A 140 -23.99 13.34 -11.01
C LEU A 140 -23.19 12.32 -11.84
N MET A 141 -23.63 11.07 -11.85
CA MET A 141 -22.99 10.02 -12.64
C MET A 141 -23.21 10.17 -14.14
N THR A 142 -24.39 10.64 -14.54
CA THR A 142 -24.68 10.93 -15.96
C THR A 142 -23.75 12.03 -16.49
N LYS A 143 -23.42 13.06 -15.68
CA LYS A 143 -22.43 14.09 -16.04
C LYS A 143 -21.02 13.51 -16.24
N ARG A 144 -20.70 12.38 -15.61
CA ARG A 144 -19.45 11.62 -15.78
C ARG A 144 -19.53 10.58 -16.90
N GLY A 145 -20.60 10.58 -17.69
CA GLY A 145 -20.78 9.67 -18.81
C GLY A 145 -21.26 8.26 -18.43
N ILE A 146 -21.72 8.05 -17.19
CA ILE A 146 -22.24 6.76 -16.73
C ILE A 146 -23.77 6.81 -16.69
N PRO A 147 -24.47 6.05 -17.55
CA PRO A 147 -25.93 6.04 -17.60
C PRO A 147 -26.56 5.48 -16.33
N THR A 148 -27.77 5.95 -16.01
CA THR A 148 -28.54 5.54 -14.81
C THR A 148 -28.72 4.03 -14.70
N GLU A 149 -28.98 3.35 -15.82
CA GLU A 149 -29.12 1.90 -15.90
C GLU A 149 -27.83 1.17 -15.52
N THR A 150 -26.66 1.74 -15.83
CA THR A 150 -25.36 1.20 -15.43
C THR A 150 -25.11 1.45 -13.94
N VAL A 151 -25.39 2.66 -13.45
CA VAL A 151 -25.25 3.02 -12.02
C VAL A 151 -26.13 2.15 -11.13
N ALA A 152 -27.32 1.77 -11.60
CA ALA A 152 -28.23 0.88 -10.87
C ALA A 152 -27.60 -0.49 -10.55
N LEU A 153 -26.62 -0.93 -11.33
CA LEU A 153 -25.94 -2.22 -11.19
C LEU A 153 -24.67 -2.13 -10.33
N PHE A 154 -24.22 -0.94 -9.95
CA PHE A 154 -22.97 -0.76 -9.20
C PHE A 154 -23.13 -1.01 -7.70
N LYS A 155 -22.08 -1.53 -7.08
CA LYS A 155 -21.93 -1.57 -5.62
C LYS A 155 -21.74 -0.14 -5.09
N PRO A 156 -22.15 0.16 -3.85
CA PRO A 156 -21.99 1.51 -3.28
C PRO A 156 -20.56 2.05 -3.34
N TRP A 157 -19.55 1.22 -3.06
CA TRP A 157 -18.14 1.64 -3.13
C TRP A 157 -17.67 1.97 -4.55
N ALA A 158 -18.24 1.31 -5.57
CA ALA A 158 -17.85 1.53 -6.95
C ALA A 158 -18.24 2.93 -7.40
N VAL A 159 -19.44 3.37 -7.00
CA VAL A 159 -19.91 4.74 -7.24
C VAL A 159 -19.08 5.78 -6.49
N PHE A 160 -18.62 5.47 -5.29
CA PHE A 160 -17.75 6.38 -4.54
C PHE A 160 -16.41 6.64 -5.26
N LEU A 161 -15.88 5.64 -5.98
CA LEU A 161 -14.61 5.73 -6.72
C LEU A 161 -14.74 6.29 -8.16
N THR A 162 -15.95 6.61 -8.62
CA THR A 162 -16.22 7.12 -9.98
C THR A 162 -16.56 8.61 -9.99
#